data_AF-A0A944MXN8-F1
#
_entry.id   AF-A0A944MXN8-F1
#
_cell.length_a   1.000
_cell.length_b   1.000
_cell.length_c   1.000
_cell.angle_alpha   90.00
_cell.angle_beta   90.00
_cell.angle_gamma   90.00
#
_symmetry.space_group_name_H-M   'P 1'
#
loop_
_entity.id
_entity.type
_entity.pdbx_description
1 polymer ?
#
loop_
_entity_poly.entity_id
_entity_poly.type
_entity_poly.pdbx_seq_one_letter_code
_entity_poly.pdbx_strand_id
1 'polypeptide(L)'
;MTYILAGTNILAGDNKVRSLMMDVRADIEPTKPNYGTSLVACLNPIMQSAGRPEWTMARLQGVMGHAFHFEMKEKAGTVYHDAPDWSFALHHMDELGTFNTINANHNDKESDRQALRREARDAVVVGLNRGMAALVWSPLSPEMKAGPGPHPVCWGLIVGYNEDDETYTVRHPWVKDQYTVRYDLIGHEDGDDWLNVRVLQEPNDTASAALHIEALQNAVKFARGVQYSNENFRRPNGKQVTPYGFAAFETWVEAFESGVELGSSPNRQEHNANMLKFKRQAAADYLRELVAIFPKAAEPLKAGAAHYDREQKKVHLLSQLFSKVGERESMTKEERANAAKLITEALEAERAAIEQIEGALAMLEERPLPVAARSMKENKLVKEMQFLETLVVLPVGDIYETIEWYEQSLGFETHYIHGSGRRGEEKNYANYAIMKLDNIVVRFILDEGNGDIYRWPRSGTGYLYIRVRDVDDLYAKVNLRNIPITQELQEENWSARGFNLEDPSGNVVHIETTIK
;
A
#
# COMPACT_ATOMS: atom_id res chain seq x y z
N MET A 1 40.18 -43.76 -45.97
CA MET A 1 40.15 -44.05 -47.42
C MET A 1 38.79 -44.66 -47.71
N THR A 2 37.87 -44.12 -48.47
CA THR A 2 37.88 -43.03 -49.46
C THR A 2 36.43 -42.53 -49.60
N TYR A 3 36.28 -41.23 -49.84
CA TYR A 3 35.03 -40.49 -50.07
C TYR A 3 34.31 -40.90 -51.36
N ILE A 4 32.96 -40.81 -51.38
CA ILE A 4 32.18 -40.27 -52.51
C ILE A 4 31.01 -39.41 -51.96
N LEU A 5 30.90 -38.20 -52.48
CA LEU A 5 29.85 -37.18 -52.30
C LEU A 5 28.84 -37.24 -53.46
N ALA A 6 27.58 -36.88 -53.17
CA ALA A 6 26.52 -36.27 -54.02
C ALA A 6 25.16 -36.93 -53.70
N GLY A 7 24.04 -36.26 -53.45
CA GLY A 7 23.64 -34.85 -53.46
C GLY A 7 22.09 -34.81 -53.38
N THR A 8 21.56 -33.78 -52.70
CA THR A 8 20.22 -33.17 -52.88
C THR A 8 18.96 -34.05 -52.80
N ASN A 9 18.17 -33.89 -51.73
CA ASN A 9 16.96 -33.06 -51.76
C ASN A 9 16.33 -32.94 -50.36
N ILE A 10 16.45 -31.73 -49.80
CA ILE A 10 15.60 -31.19 -48.75
C ILE A 10 14.29 -30.81 -49.44
N LEU A 11 13.13 -31.23 -48.89
CA LEU A 11 11.92 -30.40 -48.74
C LEU A 11 10.75 -31.23 -48.16
N ALA A 12 9.94 -30.54 -47.34
CA ALA A 12 8.60 -30.88 -46.85
C ALA A 12 8.50 -31.86 -45.66
N GLY A 13 8.87 -31.38 -44.47
CA GLY A 13 8.52 -32.01 -43.19
C GLY A 13 8.12 -31.07 -42.05
N ASP A 14 8.03 -29.75 -42.27
CA ASP A 14 8.06 -28.77 -41.16
C ASP A 14 6.72 -28.10 -40.77
N ASN A 15 5.59 -28.50 -41.35
CA ASN A 15 4.29 -27.85 -41.04
C ASN A 15 3.42 -28.56 -40.00
N LYS A 16 3.85 -29.71 -39.45
CA LYS A 16 3.05 -30.44 -38.42
C LYS A 16 3.54 -30.28 -36.99
N VAL A 17 4.72 -29.71 -36.77
CA VAL A 17 5.28 -29.48 -35.42
C VAL A 17 5.06 -28.03 -34.94
N ARG A 18 4.80 -27.07 -35.85
CA ARG A 18 4.47 -25.68 -35.49
C ARG A 18 3.02 -25.45 -35.01
N SER A 19 2.12 -26.42 -35.18
CA SER A 19 0.67 -26.29 -34.90
C SER A 19 0.26 -26.60 -33.44
N LEU A 20 1.21 -26.85 -32.53
CA LEU A 20 0.93 -27.34 -31.17
C LEU A 20 1.21 -26.32 -30.04
N MET A 21 1.54 -25.06 -30.38
CA MET A 21 1.74 -23.96 -29.41
C MET A 21 0.77 -22.77 -29.64
N MET A 22 -0.45 -23.01 -30.14
CA MET A 22 -1.28 -21.90 -30.67
C MET A 22 -2.34 -21.32 -29.73
N ASP A 23 -2.75 -22.03 -28.67
CA ASP A 23 -3.67 -21.50 -27.65
C ASP A 23 -3.25 -22.06 -26.30
N VAL A 24 -2.63 -21.20 -25.48
CA VAL A 24 -2.22 -21.57 -24.12
C VAL A 24 -3.23 -20.97 -23.15
N ARG A 25 -3.76 -21.80 -22.25
CA ARG A 25 -4.73 -21.39 -21.24
C ARG A 25 -4.37 -21.94 -19.86
N ALA A 26 -4.48 -21.07 -18.86
CA ALA A 26 -4.56 -21.46 -17.46
C ALA A 26 -6.05 -21.60 -17.09
N ASP A 27 -6.43 -22.71 -16.48
CA ASP A 27 -7.81 -22.91 -16.02
C ASP A 27 -8.02 -22.26 -14.64
N ILE A 28 -8.04 -20.93 -14.63
CA ILE A 28 -8.16 -20.11 -13.42
C ILE A 28 -9.37 -19.18 -13.61
N GLU A 29 -10.37 -19.31 -12.74
CA GLU A 29 -11.57 -18.49 -12.75
C GLU A 29 -11.52 -17.47 -11.61
N PRO A 30 -11.83 -16.18 -11.84
CA PRO A 30 -12.04 -15.23 -10.76
C PRO A 30 -13.09 -15.77 -9.78
N THR A 31 -12.77 -15.74 -8.49
CA THR A 31 -13.76 -16.07 -7.47
C THR A 31 -14.90 -15.06 -7.59
N LYS A 32 -16.15 -15.53 -7.64
CA LYS A 32 -17.31 -14.63 -7.75
C LYS A 32 -17.19 -13.52 -6.70
N PRO A 33 -17.41 -12.24 -7.09
CA PRO A 33 -17.21 -11.11 -6.20
C PRO A 33 -18.38 -11.02 -5.22
N ASN A 34 -18.52 -12.03 -4.35
CA ASN A 34 -19.50 -12.04 -3.27
C ASN A 34 -19.17 -10.98 -2.21
N TYR A 35 -18.03 -10.28 -2.33
CA TYR A 35 -17.48 -9.40 -1.30
C TYR A 35 -16.95 -8.04 -1.80
N GLY A 36 -17.27 -7.65 -3.04
CA GLY A 36 -17.18 -6.25 -3.47
C GLY A 36 -15.84 -5.73 -4.02
N THR A 37 -14.76 -6.53 -4.15
CA THR A 37 -13.54 -6.07 -4.84
C THR A 37 -13.08 -7.05 -5.92
N SER A 38 -12.80 -6.53 -7.12
CA SER A 38 -12.31 -7.33 -8.24
C SER A 38 -10.85 -7.77 -8.05
N LEU A 39 -10.04 -6.97 -7.33
CA LEU A 39 -8.65 -7.34 -7.01
C LEU A 39 -8.57 -8.66 -6.25
N VAL A 40 -9.28 -8.77 -5.12
CA VAL A 40 -9.22 -9.97 -4.28
C VAL A 40 -9.89 -11.16 -4.98
N ALA A 41 -10.97 -10.91 -5.73
CA ALA A 41 -11.61 -11.93 -6.56
C ALA A 41 -10.65 -12.56 -7.59
N CYS A 42 -9.71 -11.78 -8.12
CA CYS A 42 -8.68 -12.24 -9.05
C CYS A 42 -7.46 -12.84 -8.33
N LEU A 43 -7.05 -12.30 -7.18
CA LEU A 43 -5.89 -12.80 -6.44
C LEU A 43 -6.14 -14.14 -5.76
N ASN A 44 -7.34 -14.37 -5.21
CA ASN A 44 -7.65 -15.62 -4.54
C ASN A 44 -7.40 -16.88 -5.40
N PRO A 45 -7.87 -16.99 -6.65
CA PRO A 45 -7.59 -18.15 -7.48
C PRO A 45 -6.13 -18.20 -7.98
N ILE A 46 -5.44 -17.07 -8.11
CA ILE A 46 -3.98 -17.03 -8.34
C ILE A 46 -3.24 -17.70 -7.17
N MET A 47 -3.55 -17.31 -5.93
CA MET A 47 -2.89 -17.88 -4.74
C MET A 47 -3.21 -19.37 -4.55
N GLN A 48 -4.44 -19.80 -4.83
CA GLN A 48 -4.80 -21.22 -4.83
C GLN A 48 -3.99 -22.02 -5.84
N SER A 49 -3.85 -21.50 -7.07
CA SER A 49 -3.06 -22.13 -8.14
C SER A 49 -1.57 -22.17 -7.81
N ALA A 50 -1.08 -21.19 -7.05
CA ALA A 50 0.28 -21.14 -6.52
C ALA A 50 0.51 -22.09 -5.32
N GLY A 51 -0.47 -22.93 -4.96
CA GLY A 51 -0.35 -23.88 -3.84
C GLY A 51 -0.50 -23.22 -2.47
N ARG A 52 -1.15 -22.05 -2.38
CA ARG A 52 -1.39 -21.31 -1.14
C ARG A 52 -2.89 -21.15 -0.83
N PRO A 53 -3.63 -22.26 -0.60
CA PRO A 53 -5.07 -22.21 -0.35
C PRO A 53 -5.47 -21.49 0.95
N GLU A 54 -4.51 -21.26 1.86
CA GLU A 54 -4.72 -20.49 3.08
C GLU A 54 -5.03 -19.00 2.82
N TRP A 55 -4.69 -18.47 1.64
CA TRP A 55 -5.08 -17.12 1.21
C TRP A 55 -6.53 -17.11 0.71
N THR A 56 -7.45 -17.25 1.65
CA THR A 56 -8.90 -17.16 1.39
C THR A 56 -9.30 -15.74 0.96
N MET A 57 -10.51 -15.60 0.39
CA MET A 57 -11.11 -14.29 0.09
C MET A 57 -11.20 -13.39 1.32
N ALA A 58 -11.50 -13.95 2.50
CA ALA A 58 -11.63 -13.18 3.74
C ALA A 58 -10.25 -12.70 4.21
N ARG A 59 -9.24 -13.58 4.18
CA ARG A 59 -7.86 -13.25 4.53
C ARG A 59 -7.28 -12.15 3.65
N LEU A 60 -7.43 -12.28 2.34
CA LEU A 60 -6.97 -11.28 1.38
C LEU A 60 -7.66 -9.93 1.60
N GLN A 61 -8.98 -9.91 1.83
CA GLN A 61 -9.70 -8.67 2.12
C GLN A 61 -9.34 -8.05 3.47
N GLY A 62 -9.04 -8.85 4.49
CA GLY A 62 -8.60 -8.38 5.79
C GLY A 62 -7.22 -7.73 5.71
N VAL A 63 -6.24 -8.42 5.11
CA VAL A 63 -4.87 -7.93 4.95
C VAL A 63 -4.81 -6.71 4.02
N MET A 64 -5.52 -6.72 2.90
CA MET A 64 -5.57 -5.57 1.97
C MET A 64 -6.47 -4.43 2.47
N GLY A 65 -6.99 -4.49 3.69
CA GLY A 65 -7.82 -3.43 4.28
C GLY A 65 -9.22 -3.28 3.67
N HIS A 66 -9.54 -3.97 2.58
CA HIS A 66 -10.84 -3.91 1.90
C HIS A 66 -12.01 -4.25 2.82
N ALA A 67 -11.83 -5.20 3.74
CA ALA A 67 -12.84 -5.60 4.71
C ALA A 67 -13.19 -4.49 5.71
N PHE A 68 -12.26 -3.59 6.00
CA PHE A 68 -12.37 -2.56 7.04
C PHE A 68 -12.63 -1.16 6.49
N HIS A 69 -12.02 -0.82 5.35
CA HIS A 69 -12.17 0.48 4.69
C HIS A 69 -13.64 0.82 4.41
N PHE A 70 -14.08 1.95 4.96
CA PHE A 70 -15.37 2.57 4.67
C PHE A 70 -15.21 4.08 4.64
N GLU A 71 -15.82 4.70 3.64
CA GLU A 71 -15.76 6.13 3.40
C GLU A 71 -17.13 6.63 2.95
N MET A 72 -17.47 7.87 3.28
CA MET A 72 -18.66 8.55 2.77
C MET A 72 -18.36 9.99 2.41
N LYS A 73 -18.21 10.30 1.12
CA LYS A 73 -17.97 11.65 0.62
C LYS A 73 -19.27 12.41 0.45
N GLU A 74 -19.23 13.71 0.73
CA GLU A 74 -20.32 14.65 0.46
C GLU A 74 -19.99 15.51 -0.77
N LYS A 75 -20.84 15.49 -1.79
CA LYS A 75 -20.69 16.35 -2.98
C LYS A 75 -22.04 16.74 -3.55
N ALA A 76 -22.28 18.04 -3.75
CA ALA A 76 -23.47 18.58 -4.40
C ALA A 76 -24.80 18.02 -3.81
N GLY A 77 -24.92 17.95 -2.49
CA GLY A 77 -26.13 17.43 -1.81
C GLY A 77 -26.28 15.91 -1.91
N THR A 78 -25.22 15.19 -2.25
CA THR A 78 -25.19 13.72 -2.30
C THR A 78 -24.15 13.18 -1.34
N VAL A 79 -24.43 11.99 -0.80
CA VAL A 79 -23.44 11.20 -0.05
C VAL A 79 -23.19 9.89 -0.78
N TYR A 80 -21.92 9.52 -0.95
CA TYR A 80 -21.55 8.29 -1.64
C TYR A 80 -20.28 7.65 -1.08
N HIS A 81 -20.25 6.32 -1.11
CA HIS A 81 -19.05 5.56 -0.82
C HIS A 81 -18.09 5.69 -2.02
N ASP A 82 -16.84 6.10 -1.79
CA ASP A 82 -15.82 6.15 -2.84
C ASP A 82 -15.03 4.85 -2.95
N ALA A 83 -14.40 4.58 -4.10
CA ALA A 83 -13.78 3.29 -4.42
C ALA A 83 -12.85 2.74 -3.31
N PRO A 84 -12.61 1.41 -3.25
CA PRO A 84 -11.59 0.85 -2.37
C PRO A 84 -10.25 1.54 -2.61
N ASP A 85 -9.49 1.83 -1.55
CA ASP A 85 -8.14 2.38 -1.73
C ASP A 85 -7.20 1.31 -2.33
N TRP A 86 -7.06 1.38 -3.66
CA TRP A 86 -6.16 0.52 -4.40
C TRP A 86 -4.71 0.72 -3.99
N SER A 87 -4.30 1.93 -3.58
CA SER A 87 -2.91 2.20 -3.20
C SER A 87 -2.54 1.41 -1.94
N PHE A 88 -3.41 1.44 -0.93
CA PHE A 88 -3.22 0.65 0.28
C PHE A 88 -3.18 -0.86 -0.02
N ALA A 89 -4.15 -1.35 -0.81
CA ALA A 89 -4.20 -2.77 -1.16
C ALA A 89 -2.98 -3.23 -1.96
N LEU A 90 -2.52 -2.42 -2.92
CA LEU A 90 -1.35 -2.71 -3.75
C LEU A 90 -0.04 -2.67 -2.97
N HIS A 91 0.05 -1.89 -1.88
CA HIS A 91 1.20 -1.91 -0.98
C HIS A 91 1.39 -3.26 -0.28
N HIS A 92 0.31 -3.99 -0.03
CA HIS A 92 0.33 -5.31 0.62
C HIS A 92 0.50 -6.47 -0.37
N MET A 93 0.77 -6.19 -1.64
CA MET A 93 0.97 -7.24 -2.65
C MET A 93 2.22 -8.08 -2.37
N ASP A 94 3.28 -7.44 -1.87
CA ASP A 94 4.57 -8.10 -1.60
C ASP A 94 4.48 -9.12 -0.46
N GLU A 95 3.45 -9.02 0.39
CA GLU A 95 3.14 -10.00 1.43
C GLU A 95 2.66 -11.34 0.85
N LEU A 96 2.10 -11.34 -0.36
CA LEU A 96 1.62 -12.54 -1.04
C LEU A 96 2.74 -13.28 -1.79
N GLY A 97 3.74 -12.55 -2.27
CA GLY A 97 4.80 -13.09 -3.09
C GLY A 97 5.49 -12.04 -3.94
N THR A 98 6.48 -12.48 -4.71
CA THR A 98 7.17 -11.63 -5.68
C THR A 98 6.37 -11.56 -6.98
N PHE A 99 5.97 -10.36 -7.39
CA PHE A 99 5.29 -10.13 -8.67
C PHE A 99 6.21 -9.45 -9.66
N ASN A 100 6.25 -9.95 -10.89
CA ASN A 100 6.71 -9.14 -12.01
C ASN A 100 5.60 -8.12 -12.32
N THR A 101 5.83 -6.86 -11.98
CA THR A 101 4.87 -5.77 -12.13
C THR A 101 5.30 -4.86 -13.26
N ILE A 102 4.50 -4.84 -14.33
CA ILE A 102 4.66 -3.94 -15.46
C ILE A 102 3.64 -2.82 -15.31
N ASN A 103 4.12 -1.58 -15.24
CA ASN A 103 3.31 -0.41 -14.96
C ASN A 103 3.68 0.73 -15.92
N ALA A 104 2.68 1.34 -16.55
CA ALA A 104 2.85 2.54 -17.37
C ALA A 104 1.60 3.42 -17.29
N ASN A 105 1.74 4.74 -17.43
CA ASN A 105 0.62 5.68 -17.48
C ASN A 105 0.86 6.80 -18.51
N HIS A 106 -0.08 7.74 -18.61
CA HIS A 106 -0.05 8.85 -19.57
C HIS A 106 1.18 9.77 -19.43
N ASN A 107 1.84 9.80 -18.26
CA ASN A 107 3.05 10.60 -18.03
C ASN A 107 4.30 9.96 -18.64
N ASP A 108 4.28 8.66 -18.95
CA ASP A 108 5.38 7.98 -19.64
C ASP A 108 5.42 8.37 -21.12
N LYS A 109 6.59 8.28 -21.75
CA LYS A 109 6.69 8.52 -23.20
C LYS A 109 6.00 7.40 -23.96
N GLU A 110 5.38 7.71 -25.10
CA GLU A 110 4.71 6.70 -25.92
C GLU A 110 5.64 5.55 -26.35
N SER A 111 6.90 5.84 -26.67
CA SER A 111 7.90 4.81 -26.98
C SER A 111 8.11 3.82 -25.82
N ASP A 112 8.09 4.34 -24.60
CA ASP A 112 8.34 3.58 -23.37
C ASP A 112 7.09 2.76 -23.02
N ARG A 113 5.89 3.33 -23.19
CA ARG A 113 4.61 2.60 -23.08
C ARG A 113 4.54 1.41 -24.04
N GLN A 114 4.94 1.60 -25.30
CA GLN A 114 4.95 0.51 -26.29
C GLN A 114 5.98 -0.58 -25.94
N ALA A 115 7.14 -0.20 -25.38
CA ALA A 115 8.11 -1.17 -24.87
C ALA A 115 7.53 -1.95 -23.68
N LEU A 116 6.90 -1.27 -22.72
CA LEU A 116 6.27 -1.88 -21.56
C LEU A 116 5.09 -2.78 -21.93
N ARG A 117 4.31 -2.48 -22.97
CA ARG A 117 3.27 -3.41 -23.49
C ARG A 117 3.87 -4.71 -24.02
N ARG A 118 5.01 -4.64 -24.72
CA ARG A 118 5.74 -5.84 -25.16
C ARG A 118 6.30 -6.62 -23.98
N GLU A 119 6.87 -5.94 -22.99
CA GLU A 119 7.36 -6.57 -21.78
C GLU A 119 6.23 -7.24 -20.98
N ALA A 120 5.07 -6.59 -20.85
CA ALA A 120 3.88 -7.15 -20.24
C ALA A 120 3.44 -8.44 -20.95
N ARG A 121 3.45 -8.43 -22.29
CA ARG A 121 3.16 -9.62 -23.10
C ARG A 121 4.12 -10.76 -22.81
N ASP A 122 5.42 -10.49 -22.86
CA ASP A 122 6.43 -11.53 -22.62
C ASP A 122 6.28 -12.11 -21.21
N ALA A 123 6.02 -11.26 -20.20
CA ALA A 123 5.77 -11.67 -18.83
C ALA A 123 4.50 -12.53 -18.68
N VAL A 124 3.41 -12.14 -19.34
CA VAL A 124 2.14 -12.89 -19.35
C VAL A 124 2.32 -14.25 -20.01
N VAL A 125 2.99 -14.31 -21.16
CA VAL A 125 3.27 -15.57 -21.87
C VAL A 125 4.12 -16.50 -20.99
N VAL A 126 5.16 -15.99 -20.35
CA VAL A 126 5.99 -16.77 -19.42
C VAL A 126 5.18 -17.24 -18.20
N GLY A 127 4.29 -16.40 -17.65
CA GLY A 127 3.37 -16.77 -16.58
C GLY A 127 2.43 -17.91 -16.96
N LEU A 128 1.73 -17.76 -18.09
CA LEU A 128 0.73 -18.73 -18.55
C LEU A 128 1.35 -20.08 -18.92
N ASN A 129 2.57 -20.09 -19.49
CA ASN A 129 3.31 -21.32 -19.73
C ASN A 129 3.72 -22.07 -18.46
N ARG A 130 3.73 -21.39 -17.30
CA ARG A 130 3.90 -21.99 -15.96
C ARG A 130 2.56 -22.33 -15.29
N GLY A 131 1.43 -22.16 -15.99
CA GLY A 131 0.09 -22.35 -15.45
C GLY A 131 -0.40 -21.19 -14.56
N MET A 132 0.24 -20.02 -14.62
CA MET A 132 -0.10 -18.86 -13.80
C MET A 132 -0.82 -17.79 -14.61
N ALA A 133 -2.01 -17.39 -14.17
CA ALA A 133 -2.73 -16.26 -14.76
C ALA A 133 -2.07 -14.92 -14.37
N ALA A 134 -2.25 -13.91 -15.21
CA ALA A 134 -1.81 -12.55 -14.91
C ALA A 134 -2.96 -11.70 -14.40
N LEU A 135 -2.71 -10.92 -13.35
CA LEU A 135 -3.61 -9.87 -12.90
C LEU A 135 -3.43 -8.64 -13.80
N VAL A 136 -4.53 -8.03 -14.23
CA VAL A 136 -4.50 -6.88 -15.14
C VAL A 136 -5.51 -5.81 -14.72
N TRP A 137 -5.10 -4.54 -14.73
CA TRP A 137 -6.01 -3.42 -14.56
C TRP A 137 -6.79 -3.18 -15.84
N SER A 138 -8.11 -3.17 -15.70
CA SER A 138 -9.07 -2.72 -16.70
C SER A 138 -8.84 -3.28 -18.10
N PRO A 139 -8.90 -4.62 -18.26
CA PRO A 139 -8.61 -5.28 -19.52
C PRO A 139 -9.78 -5.17 -20.51
N LEU A 140 -10.07 -3.96 -20.98
CA LEU A 140 -11.06 -3.67 -22.02
C LEU A 140 -10.42 -3.09 -23.28
N SER A 141 -11.02 -3.38 -24.43
CA SER A 141 -10.71 -2.65 -25.66
C SER A 141 -11.51 -1.34 -25.75
N PRO A 142 -11.07 -0.36 -26.55
CA PRO A 142 -11.85 0.86 -26.83
C PRO A 142 -13.27 0.57 -27.34
N GLU A 143 -13.46 -0.48 -28.14
CA GLU A 143 -14.76 -0.90 -28.66
C GLU A 143 -15.66 -1.44 -27.55
N MET A 144 -15.11 -2.25 -26.63
CA MET A 144 -15.84 -2.73 -25.47
C MET A 144 -16.26 -1.60 -24.53
N LYS A 145 -15.46 -0.53 -24.45
CA LYS A 145 -15.80 0.69 -23.70
C LYS A 145 -16.95 1.47 -24.35
N ALA A 146 -16.95 1.57 -25.68
CA ALA A 146 -17.98 2.31 -26.42
C ALA A 146 -19.29 1.53 -26.59
N GLY A 147 -19.25 0.20 -26.43
CA GLY A 147 -20.39 -0.69 -26.62
C GLY A 147 -21.36 -0.77 -25.43
N PRO A 148 -22.58 -1.28 -25.62
CA PRO A 148 -23.61 -1.40 -24.57
C PRO A 148 -23.41 -2.62 -23.63
N GLY A 149 -22.22 -3.24 -23.64
CA GLY A 149 -21.92 -4.46 -22.87
C GLY A 149 -21.44 -4.19 -21.44
N PRO A 150 -21.25 -5.24 -20.62
CA PRO A 150 -20.64 -5.08 -19.31
C PRO A 150 -19.21 -4.54 -19.47
N HIS A 151 -18.89 -3.45 -18.79
CA HIS A 151 -17.55 -2.87 -18.79
C HIS A 151 -16.68 -3.60 -17.74
N PRO A 152 -15.63 -4.33 -18.15
CA PRO A 152 -14.70 -4.98 -17.24
C PRO A 152 -13.70 -3.96 -16.67
N VAL A 153 -14.26 -2.97 -15.97
CA VAL A 153 -13.51 -1.94 -15.23
C VAL A 153 -12.85 -2.59 -14.01
N CYS A 154 -11.72 -2.05 -13.58
CA CYS A 154 -10.91 -2.57 -12.47
C CYS A 154 -10.23 -3.92 -12.81
N TRP A 155 -9.88 -4.71 -11.79
CA TRP A 155 -9.01 -5.87 -11.95
C TRP A 155 -9.65 -7.09 -12.61
N GLY A 156 -9.00 -7.63 -13.64
CA GLY A 156 -9.32 -8.91 -14.28
C GLY A 156 -8.15 -9.89 -14.31
N LEU A 157 -8.39 -11.06 -14.91
CA LEU A 157 -7.38 -12.09 -15.14
C LEU A 157 -7.15 -12.30 -16.63
N ILE A 158 -5.89 -12.22 -17.07
CA ILE A 158 -5.46 -12.81 -18.34
C ILE A 158 -5.16 -14.28 -18.07
N VAL A 159 -5.93 -15.15 -18.71
CA VAL A 159 -5.91 -16.61 -18.49
C VAL A 159 -5.49 -17.37 -19.72
N GLY A 160 -5.24 -16.70 -20.84
CA GLY A 160 -4.73 -17.33 -22.04
C GLY A 160 -4.21 -16.33 -23.05
N TYR A 161 -3.54 -16.85 -24.07
CA TYR A 161 -3.08 -16.04 -25.21
C TYR A 161 -3.15 -16.84 -26.51
N ASN A 162 -3.35 -16.12 -27.60
CA ASN A 162 -3.26 -16.63 -28.97
C ASN A 162 -2.24 -15.79 -29.73
N GLU A 163 -1.17 -16.45 -30.15
CA GLU A 163 -0.02 -15.82 -30.80
C GLU A 163 -0.35 -15.34 -32.23
N ASP A 164 -1.17 -16.10 -32.97
CA ASP A 164 -1.52 -15.77 -34.35
C ASP A 164 -2.49 -14.57 -34.41
N ASP A 165 -3.42 -14.51 -33.45
CA ASP A 165 -4.41 -13.45 -33.38
C ASP A 165 -3.91 -12.22 -32.59
N GLU A 166 -2.73 -12.32 -31.96
CA GLU A 166 -2.16 -11.32 -31.06
C GLU A 166 -3.13 -10.89 -29.94
N THR A 167 -3.83 -11.87 -29.34
CA THR A 167 -4.86 -11.61 -28.32
C THR A 167 -4.64 -12.33 -27.00
N TYR A 168 -5.04 -11.68 -25.92
CA TYR A 168 -5.25 -12.30 -24.62
C TYR A 168 -6.67 -12.85 -24.51
N THR A 169 -6.83 -13.97 -23.83
CA THR A 169 -8.11 -14.42 -23.27
C THR A 169 -8.24 -13.91 -21.83
N VAL A 170 -9.34 -13.23 -21.54
CA VAL A 170 -9.58 -12.55 -20.26
C VAL A 170 -10.83 -13.09 -19.58
N ARG A 171 -10.75 -13.26 -18.26
CA ARG A 171 -11.87 -13.53 -17.37
C ARG A 171 -11.98 -12.39 -16.36
N HIS A 172 -13.18 -11.89 -16.14
CA HIS A 172 -13.42 -10.75 -15.27
C HIS A 172 -14.55 -11.03 -14.27
N PRO A 173 -14.43 -10.70 -12.97
CA PRO A 173 -15.43 -11.04 -11.94
C PRO A 173 -16.86 -10.56 -12.22
N TRP A 174 -17.01 -9.50 -13.02
CA TRP A 174 -18.31 -8.89 -13.37
C TRP A 174 -18.79 -9.22 -14.78
N VAL A 175 -18.01 -9.98 -15.56
CA VAL A 175 -18.40 -10.42 -16.91
C VAL A 175 -18.64 -11.92 -16.86
N LYS A 176 -19.82 -12.35 -17.29
CA LYS A 176 -20.23 -13.77 -17.21
C LYS A 176 -19.38 -14.68 -18.09
N ASP A 177 -19.04 -14.21 -19.28
CA ASP A 177 -18.33 -14.97 -20.30
C ASP A 177 -16.90 -14.44 -20.45
N GLN A 178 -15.95 -15.33 -20.71
CA GLN A 178 -14.60 -14.89 -21.10
C GLN A 178 -14.63 -14.18 -22.46
N TYR A 179 -13.70 -13.27 -22.68
CA TYR A 179 -13.58 -12.51 -23.92
C TYR A 179 -12.12 -12.33 -24.31
N THR A 180 -11.87 -11.80 -25.50
CA THR A 180 -10.52 -11.57 -26.02
C THR A 180 -10.22 -10.09 -26.17
N VAL A 181 -8.98 -9.70 -25.92
CA VAL A 181 -8.47 -8.34 -26.14
C VAL A 181 -7.11 -8.40 -26.82
N ARG A 182 -6.84 -7.53 -27.80
CA ARG A 182 -5.52 -7.47 -28.45
C ARG A 182 -4.43 -7.04 -27.47
N TYR A 183 -3.22 -7.53 -27.68
CA TYR A 183 -2.06 -7.21 -26.83
C TYR A 183 -1.78 -5.71 -26.69
N ASP A 184 -2.02 -4.94 -27.74
CA ASP A 184 -1.78 -3.50 -27.81
C ASP A 184 -2.95 -2.64 -27.30
N LEU A 185 -4.09 -3.26 -26.98
CA LEU A 185 -5.32 -2.57 -26.57
C LEU A 185 -5.62 -2.65 -25.07
N ILE A 186 -4.73 -3.22 -24.24
CA ILE A 186 -4.86 -3.14 -22.78
C ILE A 186 -4.23 -1.84 -22.23
N GLY A 187 -4.80 -1.33 -21.13
CA GLY A 187 -4.28 -0.15 -20.42
C GLY A 187 -4.63 1.21 -21.04
N HIS A 188 -5.82 1.34 -21.65
CA HIS A 188 -6.33 2.59 -22.27
C HIS A 188 -7.63 3.10 -21.59
N GLU A 189 -7.94 2.65 -20.38
CA GLU A 189 -9.26 2.91 -19.79
C GLU A 189 -9.38 4.31 -19.17
N ASP A 190 -8.36 4.81 -18.50
CA ASP A 190 -8.51 6.00 -17.66
C ASP A 190 -8.07 7.27 -18.38
N GLY A 191 -8.49 8.45 -17.87
CA GLY A 191 -7.85 9.72 -18.23
C GLY A 191 -6.32 9.70 -18.01
N ASP A 192 -5.84 8.67 -17.30
CA ASP A 192 -4.45 8.39 -17.01
C ASP A 192 -3.79 7.32 -17.91
N ASP A 193 -4.47 6.70 -18.88
CA ASP A 193 -3.94 5.61 -19.77
C ASP A 193 -3.10 4.57 -19.01
N TRP A 194 -3.70 4.01 -17.95
CA TRP A 194 -2.97 3.19 -16.98
C TRP A 194 -2.88 1.71 -17.41
N LEU A 195 -1.68 1.29 -17.80
CA LEU A 195 -1.29 -0.12 -17.96
C LEU A 195 -0.77 -0.63 -16.62
N ASN A 196 -1.46 -1.62 -16.02
CA ASN A 196 -0.92 -2.38 -14.89
C ASN A 196 -1.12 -3.88 -15.12
N VAL A 197 -0.03 -4.62 -15.26
CA VAL A 197 -0.03 -6.08 -15.39
C VAL A 197 0.90 -6.68 -14.33
N ARG A 198 0.41 -7.67 -13.60
CA ARG A 198 1.16 -8.33 -12.53
C ARG A 198 1.12 -9.84 -12.70
N VAL A 199 2.30 -10.46 -12.75
CA VAL A 199 2.47 -11.90 -12.87
C VAL A 199 3.22 -12.41 -11.65
N LEU A 200 2.56 -13.24 -10.84
CA LEU A 200 3.19 -13.88 -9.69
C LEU A 200 4.37 -14.74 -10.15
N GLN A 201 5.54 -14.49 -9.59
CA GLN A 201 6.75 -15.28 -9.83
C GLN A 201 6.90 -16.37 -8.80
N GLU A 202 6.87 -15.99 -7.52
CA GLU A 202 7.08 -16.88 -6.38
C GLU A 202 6.16 -16.47 -5.22
N PRO A 203 5.34 -17.38 -4.66
CA PRO A 203 4.50 -17.08 -3.51
C PRO A 203 5.28 -17.15 -2.20
N ASN A 204 5.04 -16.21 -1.28
CA ASN A 204 5.66 -16.23 0.04
C ASN A 204 5.22 -17.45 0.87
N ASP A 205 6.10 -17.89 1.76
CA ASP A 205 5.86 -19.00 2.69
C ASP A 205 4.95 -18.56 3.84
N THR A 206 3.63 -18.63 3.63
CA THR A 206 2.54 -18.37 4.59
C THR A 206 2.49 -16.96 5.22
N ALA A 207 1.28 -16.46 5.46
CA ALA A 207 1.08 -15.20 6.17
C ALA A 207 1.64 -15.27 7.61
N SER A 208 2.55 -14.36 7.95
CA SER A 208 3.11 -14.32 9.31
C SER A 208 2.06 -13.84 10.33
N ALA A 209 2.20 -14.26 11.59
CA ALA A 209 1.37 -13.72 12.68
C ALA A 209 1.47 -12.18 12.78
N ALA A 210 2.64 -11.61 12.47
CA ALA A 210 2.85 -10.17 12.48
C ALA A 210 1.96 -9.45 11.46
N LEU A 211 1.82 -10.01 10.25
CA LEU A 211 0.95 -9.45 9.21
C LEU A 211 -0.51 -9.38 9.65
N HIS A 212 -1.00 -10.39 10.35
CA HIS A 212 -2.37 -10.39 10.86
C HIS A 212 -2.58 -9.40 12.01
N ILE A 213 -1.57 -9.22 12.87
CA ILE A 213 -1.58 -8.17 13.91
C ILE A 213 -1.64 -6.80 13.25
N GLU A 214 -0.81 -6.56 12.23
CA GLU A 214 -0.82 -5.31 11.46
C GLU A 214 -2.18 -5.07 10.80
N ALA A 215 -2.79 -6.09 10.18
CA ALA A 215 -4.11 -5.97 9.59
C ALA A 215 -5.19 -5.58 10.63
N LEU A 216 -5.12 -6.12 11.86
CA LEU A 216 -6.00 -5.72 12.96
C LEU A 216 -5.73 -4.28 13.42
N GLN A 217 -4.47 -3.86 13.48
CA GLN A 217 -4.12 -2.46 13.78
C GLN A 217 -4.64 -1.52 12.69
N ASN A 218 -4.53 -1.89 11.41
CA ASN A 218 -5.05 -1.14 10.28
C ASN A 218 -6.59 -1.08 10.32
N ALA A 219 -7.29 -2.13 10.76
CA ALA A 219 -8.74 -2.08 11.00
C ALA A 219 -9.13 -0.98 11.99
N VAL A 220 -8.42 -0.90 13.12
CA VAL A 220 -8.62 0.16 14.13
C VAL A 220 -8.33 1.54 13.54
N LYS A 221 -7.23 1.68 12.80
CA LYS A 221 -6.86 2.94 12.15
C LYS A 221 -7.88 3.39 11.10
N PHE A 222 -8.42 2.47 10.29
CA PHE A 222 -9.49 2.76 9.34
C PHE A 222 -10.76 3.24 10.05
N ALA A 223 -11.21 2.52 11.08
CA ALA A 223 -12.41 2.87 11.83
C ALA A 223 -12.30 4.23 12.52
N ARG A 224 -11.12 4.54 13.07
CA ARG A 224 -10.82 5.85 13.70
C ARG A 224 -10.48 6.94 12.68
N GLY A 225 -10.37 6.61 11.40
CA GLY A 225 -9.98 7.54 10.33
C GLY A 225 -8.58 8.12 10.50
N VAL A 226 -7.62 7.32 10.96
CA VAL A 226 -6.20 7.71 11.15
C VAL A 226 -5.23 6.91 10.29
N GLN A 227 -5.73 6.06 9.40
CA GLN A 227 -4.89 5.21 8.55
C GLN A 227 -3.95 6.00 7.64
N TYR A 228 -4.43 7.13 7.12
CA TYR A 228 -3.62 7.99 6.25
C TYR A 228 -2.94 9.05 7.12
N SER A 229 -1.62 8.97 7.22
CA SER A 229 -0.73 9.70 8.15
C SER A 229 -0.65 11.21 7.93
N ASN A 230 -1.53 11.78 7.11
CA ASN A 230 -1.76 13.20 7.12
C ASN A 230 -3.06 13.42 7.85
N GLU A 231 -2.96 13.85 9.11
CA GLU A 231 -4.10 14.19 9.96
C GLU A 231 -5.19 14.84 9.10
N ASN A 232 -6.28 14.09 8.94
CA ASN A 232 -7.50 14.47 8.25
C ASN A 232 -7.57 15.98 8.06
N PHE A 233 -7.51 16.47 6.81
CA PHE A 233 -7.87 17.84 6.48
C PHE A 233 -9.18 18.12 7.22
N ARG A 234 -9.15 18.77 8.38
CA ARG A 234 -10.37 19.02 9.14
C ARG A 234 -10.99 20.24 8.51
N ARG A 235 -12.27 20.17 8.19
CA ARG A 235 -13.05 21.37 7.87
C ARG A 235 -12.96 22.31 9.10
N PRO A 236 -13.17 23.62 8.94
CA PRO A 236 -13.14 24.57 10.08
C PRO A 236 -14.08 24.20 11.24
N ASN A 237 -15.09 23.36 11.01
CA ASN A 237 -16.00 22.83 12.02
C ASN A 237 -15.47 21.58 12.77
N GLY A 238 -14.21 21.20 12.56
CA GLY A 238 -13.57 20.05 13.21
C GLY A 238 -13.85 18.68 12.58
N LYS A 239 -14.74 18.58 11.58
CA LYS A 239 -15.04 17.32 10.87
C LYS A 239 -13.97 16.99 9.84
N GLN A 240 -13.81 15.70 9.51
CA GLN A 240 -12.92 15.29 8.42
C GLN A 240 -13.41 15.84 7.07
N VAL A 241 -12.51 16.34 6.22
CA VAL A 241 -12.80 16.70 4.82
C VAL A 241 -13.23 15.48 4.04
N THR A 242 -12.57 14.36 4.33
CA THR A 242 -12.86 13.04 3.78
C THR A 242 -13.25 12.10 4.93
N PRO A 243 -14.56 11.86 5.17
CA PRO A 243 -15.01 11.06 6.29
C PRO A 243 -14.75 9.57 6.09
N TYR A 244 -13.91 9.00 6.95
CA TYR A 244 -13.60 7.56 7.01
C TYR A 244 -14.14 6.92 8.30
N GLY A 245 -14.39 5.61 8.26
CA GLY A 245 -14.74 4.83 9.44
C GLY A 245 -15.96 5.38 10.16
N PHE A 246 -15.86 5.65 11.46
CA PHE A 246 -16.98 6.20 12.25
C PHE A 246 -17.52 7.52 11.69
N ALA A 247 -16.64 8.42 11.22
CA ALA A 247 -17.05 9.69 10.66
C ALA A 247 -17.84 9.54 9.34
N ALA A 248 -17.58 8.47 8.59
CA ALA A 248 -18.35 8.14 7.38
C ALA A 248 -19.80 7.77 7.72
N PHE A 249 -20.03 6.99 8.78
CA PHE A 249 -21.38 6.69 9.26
C PHE A 249 -22.09 7.95 9.75
N GLU A 250 -21.41 8.77 10.56
CA GLU A 250 -21.97 10.03 11.08
C GLU A 250 -22.40 10.96 9.94
N THR A 251 -21.55 11.11 8.91
CA THR A 251 -21.88 11.87 7.69
C THR A 251 -23.11 11.30 6.99
N TRP A 252 -23.23 9.96 6.94
CA TRP A 252 -24.38 9.31 6.29
C TRP A 252 -25.68 9.48 7.08
N VAL A 253 -25.63 9.40 8.41
CA VAL A 253 -26.76 9.69 9.31
C VAL A 253 -27.24 11.13 9.12
N GLU A 254 -26.33 12.09 9.22
CA GLU A 254 -26.63 13.52 9.09
C GLU A 254 -27.33 13.84 7.77
N ALA A 255 -26.92 13.18 6.69
CA ALA A 255 -27.50 13.35 5.37
C ALA A 255 -29.01 13.03 5.37
N PHE A 256 -29.44 11.97 6.06
CA PHE A 256 -30.85 11.60 6.18
C PHE A 256 -31.62 12.39 7.25
N GLU A 257 -30.94 12.83 8.32
CA GLU A 257 -31.55 13.62 9.39
C GLU A 257 -31.76 15.10 9.01
N SER A 258 -30.95 15.64 8.09
CA SER A 258 -31.02 17.04 7.64
C SER A 258 -32.41 17.45 7.13
N GLY A 259 -33.22 16.48 6.69
CA GLY A 259 -34.52 16.71 6.07
C GLY A 259 -34.44 17.23 4.63
N VAL A 260 -33.23 17.52 4.15
CA VAL A 260 -32.94 17.87 2.75
C VAL A 260 -32.98 16.58 1.93
N GLU A 261 -33.59 16.66 0.76
CA GLU A 261 -33.61 15.55 -0.17
C GLU A 261 -32.22 15.33 -0.77
N LEU A 262 -31.73 14.09 -0.74
CA LEU A 262 -30.43 13.74 -1.32
C LEU A 262 -30.52 13.87 -2.84
N GLY A 263 -29.56 14.55 -3.45
CA GLY A 263 -29.47 14.64 -4.91
C GLY A 263 -29.10 13.31 -5.60
N SER A 264 -28.76 12.27 -4.84
CA SER A 264 -28.45 10.93 -5.34
C SER A 264 -29.70 10.08 -5.43
N SER A 265 -29.85 9.30 -6.50
CA SER A 265 -30.94 8.32 -6.60
C SER A 265 -30.89 7.28 -5.48
N PRO A 266 -32.04 6.71 -5.07
CA PRO A 266 -32.06 5.63 -4.08
C PRO A 266 -31.22 4.40 -4.50
N ASN A 267 -31.11 4.13 -5.81
CA ASN A 267 -30.26 3.05 -6.33
C ASN A 267 -28.77 3.26 -5.99
N ARG A 268 -28.30 4.52 -5.93
CA ARG A 268 -26.93 4.81 -5.48
C ARG A 268 -26.77 4.52 -3.98
N GLN A 269 -27.78 4.81 -3.18
CA GLN A 269 -27.75 4.51 -1.75
C GLN A 269 -27.82 3.00 -1.48
N GLU A 270 -28.60 2.27 -2.28
CA GLU A 270 -28.59 0.81 -2.28
C GLU A 270 -27.19 0.26 -2.58
N HIS A 271 -26.51 0.80 -3.61
CA HIS A 271 -25.15 0.42 -3.94
C HIS A 271 -24.18 0.64 -2.76
N ASN A 272 -24.22 1.82 -2.13
CA ASN A 272 -23.40 2.13 -0.94
C ASN A 272 -23.64 1.10 0.18
N ALA A 273 -24.90 0.79 0.48
CA ALA A 273 -25.26 -0.20 1.50
C ALA A 273 -24.77 -1.61 1.12
N ASN A 274 -24.92 -2.02 -0.14
CA ASN A 274 -24.42 -3.32 -0.58
C ASN A 274 -22.90 -3.42 -0.45
N MET A 275 -22.15 -2.39 -0.81
CA MET A 275 -20.69 -2.36 -0.65
C MET A 275 -20.28 -2.56 0.81
N LEU A 276 -20.87 -1.81 1.73
CA LEU A 276 -20.59 -1.95 3.16
C LEU A 276 -20.99 -3.34 3.68
N LYS A 277 -22.18 -3.84 3.33
CA LYS A 277 -22.65 -5.18 3.71
C LYS A 277 -21.63 -6.27 3.36
N PHE A 278 -21.08 -6.21 2.16
CA PHE A 278 -20.10 -7.18 1.66
C PHE A 278 -18.76 -7.09 2.38
N LYS A 279 -18.27 -5.87 2.62
CA LYS A 279 -17.04 -5.61 3.39
C LYS A 279 -17.13 -6.16 4.82
N ARG A 280 -18.27 -5.95 5.49
CA ARG A 280 -18.48 -6.41 6.87
C ARG A 280 -18.69 -7.90 7.01
N GLN A 281 -19.28 -8.54 6.01
CA GLN A 281 -19.26 -9.99 5.94
C GLN A 281 -17.81 -10.51 5.86
N ALA A 282 -16.98 -9.93 4.99
CA ALA A 282 -15.57 -10.31 4.89
C ALA A 282 -14.78 -10.03 6.18
N ALA A 283 -15.05 -8.93 6.88
CA ALA A 283 -14.44 -8.63 8.17
C ALA A 283 -14.81 -9.67 9.23
N ALA A 284 -16.08 -10.06 9.32
CA ALA A 284 -16.53 -11.10 10.23
C ALA A 284 -15.87 -12.46 9.93
N ASP A 285 -15.82 -12.85 8.66
CA ASP A 285 -15.20 -14.11 8.23
C ASP A 285 -13.69 -14.10 8.49
N TYR A 286 -13.02 -12.97 8.27
CA TYR A 286 -11.60 -12.82 8.56
C TYR A 286 -11.31 -12.96 10.06
N LEU A 287 -12.07 -12.29 10.94
CA LEU A 287 -11.90 -12.44 12.39
C LEU A 287 -12.11 -13.88 12.86
N ARG A 288 -13.02 -14.63 12.24
CA ARG A 288 -13.22 -16.07 12.52
C ARG A 288 -12.00 -16.90 12.12
N GLU A 289 -11.37 -16.62 10.98
CA GLU A 289 -10.13 -17.30 10.59
C GLU A 289 -9.00 -17.04 11.58
N LEU A 290 -8.90 -15.80 12.07
CA LEU A 290 -7.85 -15.42 13.02
C LEU A 290 -7.95 -16.15 14.36
N VAL A 291 -9.09 -16.73 14.74
CA VAL A 291 -9.24 -17.54 15.96
C VAL A 291 -8.28 -18.73 15.97
N ALA A 292 -8.07 -19.36 14.81
CA ALA A 292 -7.14 -20.49 14.69
C ALA A 292 -5.67 -20.05 14.78
N ILE A 293 -5.37 -18.83 14.31
CA ILE A 293 -4.02 -18.24 14.32
C ILE A 293 -3.68 -17.69 15.72
N PHE A 294 -4.67 -17.13 16.40
CA PHE A 294 -4.54 -16.47 17.69
C PHE A 294 -5.47 -17.06 18.76
N PRO A 295 -5.21 -18.29 19.25
CA PRO A 295 -6.05 -18.90 20.27
C PRO A 295 -6.17 -18.07 21.55
N LYS A 296 -5.13 -17.30 21.92
CA LYS A 296 -5.13 -16.39 23.08
C LYS A 296 -6.17 -15.28 22.98
N ALA A 297 -6.44 -14.79 21.76
CA ALA A 297 -7.40 -13.73 21.47
C ALA A 297 -8.72 -14.28 20.89
N ALA A 298 -8.96 -15.59 20.98
CA ALA A 298 -10.11 -16.25 20.35
C ALA A 298 -11.46 -15.63 20.75
N GLU A 299 -11.66 -15.34 22.04
CA GLU A 299 -12.91 -14.79 22.55
C GLU A 299 -13.20 -13.37 22.01
N PRO A 300 -12.31 -12.37 22.14
CA PRO A 300 -12.56 -11.07 21.54
C PRO A 300 -12.68 -11.14 20.01
N LEU A 301 -11.91 -11.98 19.31
CA LEU A 301 -12.06 -12.15 17.85
C LEU A 301 -13.44 -12.68 17.44
N LYS A 302 -13.97 -13.69 18.14
CA LYS A 302 -15.35 -14.19 17.91
C LYS A 302 -16.40 -13.13 18.22
N ALA A 303 -16.23 -12.39 19.32
CA ALA A 303 -17.14 -11.33 19.69
C ALA A 303 -17.17 -10.22 18.63
N GLY A 304 -16.00 -9.77 18.16
CA GLY A 304 -15.85 -8.81 17.08
C GLY A 304 -16.54 -9.29 15.79
N ALA A 305 -16.36 -10.55 15.41
CA ALA A 305 -17.05 -11.13 14.26
C ALA A 305 -18.59 -11.09 14.40
N ALA A 306 -19.11 -11.38 15.60
CA ALA A 306 -20.55 -11.30 15.88
C ALA A 306 -21.10 -9.86 15.90
N HIS A 307 -20.27 -8.87 16.18
CA HIS A 307 -20.61 -7.46 16.01
C HIS A 307 -20.67 -7.07 14.52
N TYR A 308 -19.72 -7.52 13.71
CA TYR A 308 -19.78 -7.32 12.26
C TYR A 308 -20.97 -8.04 11.59
N ASP A 309 -21.38 -9.22 12.07
CA ASP A 309 -22.63 -9.85 11.61
C ASP A 309 -23.87 -8.99 11.91
N ARG A 310 -23.88 -8.31 13.07
CA ARG A 310 -24.99 -7.42 13.44
C ARG A 310 -25.03 -6.21 12.52
N GLU A 311 -23.88 -5.58 12.29
CA GLU A 311 -23.74 -4.48 11.35
C GLU A 311 -24.21 -4.89 9.94
N GLN A 312 -23.71 -6.01 9.43
CA GLN A 312 -24.09 -6.56 8.12
C GLN A 312 -25.60 -6.71 7.99
N LYS A 313 -26.28 -7.20 9.03
CA LYS A 313 -27.75 -7.34 9.04
C LYS A 313 -28.45 -5.99 8.97
N LYS A 314 -27.97 -4.97 9.70
CA LYS A 314 -28.55 -3.62 9.65
C LYS A 314 -28.37 -2.98 8.28
N VAL A 315 -27.18 -3.10 7.72
CA VAL A 315 -26.87 -2.59 6.38
C VAL A 315 -27.64 -3.36 5.30
N HIS A 316 -27.91 -4.66 5.48
CA HIS A 316 -28.78 -5.41 4.58
C HIS A 316 -30.23 -4.89 4.60
N LEU A 317 -30.79 -4.62 5.77
CA LEU A 317 -32.12 -3.98 5.89
C LEU A 317 -32.14 -2.60 5.24
N LEU A 318 -31.04 -1.85 5.37
CA LEU A 318 -30.87 -0.55 4.73
C LEU A 318 -30.86 -0.67 3.19
N SER A 319 -30.14 -1.64 2.63
CA SER A 319 -30.17 -1.94 1.20
C SER A 319 -31.58 -2.32 0.72
N GLN A 320 -32.32 -3.15 1.47
CA GLN A 320 -33.70 -3.51 1.14
C GLN A 320 -34.63 -2.30 1.18
N LEU A 321 -34.42 -1.37 2.12
CA LEU A 321 -35.17 -0.12 2.19
C LEU A 321 -34.92 0.72 0.92
N PHE A 322 -33.66 0.92 0.54
CA PHE A 322 -33.32 1.70 -0.66
C PHE A 322 -33.78 1.05 -1.95
N SER A 323 -33.72 -0.28 -2.06
CA SER A 323 -34.22 -1.03 -3.22
C SER A 323 -35.73 -0.80 -3.42
N LYS A 324 -36.52 -0.88 -2.33
CA LYS A 324 -37.96 -0.56 -2.37
C LYS A 324 -38.24 0.91 -2.74
N VAL A 325 -37.34 1.82 -2.38
CA VAL A 325 -37.47 3.24 -2.73
C VAL A 325 -37.04 3.49 -4.16
N GLY A 326 -36.08 2.74 -4.71
CA GLY A 326 -35.51 2.92 -6.06
C GLY A 326 -36.52 2.85 -7.20
N GLU A 327 -37.71 2.31 -6.94
CA GLU A 327 -38.87 2.34 -7.84
C GLU A 327 -39.62 3.69 -7.84
N ARG A 328 -39.23 4.63 -6.96
CA ARG A 328 -39.84 5.96 -6.76
C ARG A 328 -38.78 7.06 -6.87
N GLU A 329 -39.24 8.28 -7.10
CA GLU A 329 -38.37 9.46 -7.26
C GLU A 329 -37.74 9.92 -5.93
N SER A 330 -38.41 9.69 -4.78
CA SER A 330 -37.98 10.24 -3.49
C SER A 330 -38.35 9.37 -2.28
N MET A 331 -37.64 9.59 -1.16
CA MET A 331 -37.92 8.97 0.15
C MET A 331 -38.90 9.80 0.97
N THR A 332 -39.83 9.13 1.65
CA THR A 332 -40.69 9.75 2.66
C THR A 332 -39.89 10.13 3.91
N LYS A 333 -40.44 11.03 4.74
CA LYS A 333 -39.83 11.41 6.03
C LYS A 333 -39.60 10.22 6.96
N GLU A 334 -40.55 9.27 7.00
CA GLU A 334 -40.46 8.06 7.82
C GLU A 334 -39.34 7.13 7.31
N GLU A 335 -39.21 6.96 6.00
CA GLU A 335 -38.14 6.15 5.41
C GLU A 335 -36.77 6.77 5.64
N ARG A 336 -36.63 8.11 5.56
CA ARG A 336 -35.38 8.79 5.91
C ARG A 336 -35.03 8.59 7.39
N ALA A 337 -36.01 8.72 8.28
CA ALA A 337 -35.80 8.46 9.72
C ALA A 337 -35.40 7.00 9.98
N ASN A 338 -36.01 6.05 9.25
CA ASN A 338 -35.66 4.63 9.35
C ASN A 338 -34.25 4.34 8.80
N ALA A 339 -33.86 4.98 7.69
CA ALA A 339 -32.50 4.88 7.15
C ALA A 339 -31.47 5.40 8.15
N ALA A 340 -31.67 6.61 8.70
CA ALA A 340 -30.81 7.17 9.74
C ALA A 340 -30.68 6.23 10.94
N LYS A 341 -31.80 5.68 11.44
CA LYS A 341 -31.79 4.71 12.54
C LYS A 341 -30.97 3.46 12.22
N LEU A 342 -31.15 2.86 11.04
CA LEU A 342 -30.40 1.66 10.63
C LEU A 342 -28.90 1.93 10.51
N ILE A 343 -28.51 3.11 10.01
CA ILE A 343 -27.10 3.52 9.92
C ILE A 343 -26.51 3.73 11.32
N THR A 344 -27.26 4.35 12.25
CA THR A 344 -26.83 4.50 13.65
C THR A 344 -26.63 3.15 14.34
N GLU A 345 -27.57 2.22 14.17
CA GLU A 345 -27.44 0.86 14.72
C GLU A 345 -26.27 0.08 14.10
N ALA A 346 -25.95 0.34 12.82
CA ALA A 346 -24.76 -0.21 12.16
C ALA A 346 -23.47 0.39 12.76
N LEU A 347 -23.43 1.71 12.98
CA LEU A 347 -22.30 2.38 13.63
C LEU A 347 -22.05 1.88 15.05
N GLU A 348 -23.08 1.66 15.85
CA GLU A 348 -22.95 1.06 17.19
C GLU A 348 -22.33 -0.34 17.12
N ALA A 349 -22.73 -1.14 16.13
CA ALA A 349 -22.16 -2.45 15.90
C ALA A 349 -20.68 -2.39 15.46
N GLU A 350 -20.32 -1.47 14.56
CA GLU A 350 -18.92 -1.23 14.16
C GLU A 350 -18.07 -0.83 15.37
N ARG A 351 -18.52 0.15 16.18
CA ARG A 351 -17.79 0.61 17.37
C ARG A 351 -17.49 -0.55 18.31
N ALA A 352 -18.49 -1.37 18.58
CA ALA A 352 -18.31 -2.52 19.45
C ALA A 352 -17.45 -3.63 18.80
N ALA A 353 -17.46 -3.80 17.48
CA ALA A 353 -16.53 -4.71 16.80
C ALA A 353 -15.08 -4.24 16.96
N ILE A 354 -14.83 -2.94 16.79
CA ILE A 354 -13.51 -2.32 16.93
C ILE A 354 -12.99 -2.40 18.37
N GLU A 355 -13.85 -2.19 19.37
CA GLU A 355 -13.48 -2.41 20.78
C GLU A 355 -13.02 -3.85 21.04
N GLN A 356 -13.65 -4.85 20.40
CA GLN A 356 -13.20 -6.24 20.50
C GLN A 356 -11.87 -6.47 19.79
N ILE A 357 -11.63 -5.83 18.63
CA ILE A 357 -10.34 -5.90 17.94
C ILE A 357 -9.22 -5.28 18.80
N GLU A 358 -9.47 -4.14 19.44
CA GLU A 358 -8.54 -3.51 20.37
C GLU A 358 -8.24 -4.40 21.58
N GLY A 359 -9.28 -5.04 22.13
CA GLY A 359 -9.13 -6.06 23.17
C GLY A 359 -8.28 -7.25 22.71
N ALA A 360 -8.49 -7.75 21.49
CA ALA A 360 -7.66 -8.81 20.90
C ALA A 360 -6.20 -8.35 20.76
N LEU A 361 -5.96 -7.16 20.20
CA LEU A 361 -4.62 -6.59 20.05
C LEU A 361 -3.90 -6.48 21.39
N ALA A 362 -4.57 -6.01 22.44
CA ALA A 362 -3.98 -5.92 23.79
C ALA A 362 -3.55 -7.28 24.36
N MET A 363 -4.20 -8.38 23.95
CA MET A 363 -3.82 -9.75 24.33
C MET A 363 -2.69 -10.32 23.48
N LEU A 364 -2.52 -9.83 22.25
CA LEU A 364 -1.48 -10.24 21.31
C LEU A 364 -0.19 -9.43 21.50
N GLU A 365 -0.30 -8.19 21.95
CA GLU A 365 0.77 -7.33 22.43
C GLU A 365 1.19 -7.74 23.86
N GLU A 366 1.67 -8.98 24.03
CA GLU A 366 2.50 -9.27 25.19
C GLU A 366 3.77 -8.40 25.09
N ARG A 367 3.79 -7.28 25.84
CA ARG A 367 5.02 -6.55 26.15
C ARG A 367 6.07 -7.59 26.54
N PRO A 368 7.20 -7.71 25.83
CA PRO A 368 8.30 -8.51 26.35
C PRO A 368 8.68 -7.89 27.69
N LEU A 369 8.63 -8.70 28.74
CA LEU A 369 9.35 -8.41 29.98
C LEU A 369 10.78 -7.99 29.62
N PRO A 370 11.40 -7.06 30.35
CA PRO A 370 12.79 -6.67 30.12
C PRO A 370 13.67 -7.93 29.99
N VAL A 371 14.55 -7.91 28.99
CA VAL A 371 15.43 -8.99 28.47
C VAL A 371 16.30 -9.71 29.53
N ALA A 372 16.17 -9.38 30.80
CA ALA A 372 16.96 -9.97 31.88
C ALA A 372 16.56 -11.39 32.31
N ALA A 373 15.48 -12.01 31.80
CA ALA A 373 14.93 -13.23 32.41
C ALA A 373 14.65 -14.45 31.51
N ARG A 374 15.11 -14.51 30.25
CA ARG A 374 15.04 -15.76 29.47
C ARG A 374 16.41 -16.23 29.04
N SER A 375 17.02 -17.01 29.94
CA SER A 375 18.16 -17.86 29.63
C SER A 375 17.79 -18.90 28.59
N MET A 376 18.63 -18.97 27.55
CA MET A 376 19.01 -20.17 26.78
C MET A 376 18.16 -21.42 26.99
N LYS A 377 17.31 -21.73 26.00
CA LYS A 377 17.16 -23.07 25.38
C LYS A 377 16.02 -23.02 24.36
N GLU A 378 16.36 -22.81 23.11
CA GLU A 378 16.02 -23.71 22.00
C GLU A 378 16.41 -23.03 20.68
N ASN A 379 17.35 -23.66 20.00
CA ASN A 379 17.98 -23.18 18.79
C ASN A 379 17.49 -24.07 17.65
N LYS A 380 16.74 -23.51 16.69
CA LYS A 380 16.61 -24.07 15.34
C LYS A 380 16.17 -22.99 14.34
N LEU A 381 17.19 -22.41 13.68
CA LEU A 381 17.17 -21.89 12.31
C LEU A 381 16.02 -20.94 11.93
N VAL A 382 15.93 -19.81 12.64
CA VAL A 382 15.59 -18.54 11.97
C VAL A 382 16.93 -17.85 11.78
N LYS A 383 17.30 -17.49 10.53
CA LYS A 383 18.37 -16.50 10.34
C LYS A 383 17.83 -15.23 10.99
N GLU A 384 18.28 -14.94 12.20
CA GLU A 384 17.89 -13.72 12.90
C GLU A 384 18.10 -12.54 11.95
N MET A 385 17.06 -11.73 11.77
CA MET A 385 17.20 -10.46 11.05
C MET A 385 18.20 -9.61 11.82
N GLN A 386 19.42 -9.56 11.31
CA GLN A 386 20.51 -8.79 11.90
C GLN A 386 20.48 -7.39 11.29
N PHE A 387 19.82 -6.46 11.97
CA PHE A 387 20.02 -5.03 11.69
C PHE A 387 21.48 -4.69 12.00
N LEU A 388 22.19 -4.14 11.01
CA LEU A 388 23.63 -3.93 11.10
C LEU A 388 23.98 -2.58 11.74
N GLU A 389 23.26 -1.51 11.35
CA GLU A 389 23.49 -0.15 11.84
C GLU A 389 22.29 0.76 11.55
N THR A 390 22.18 1.85 12.30
CA THR A 390 21.33 3.00 11.98
C THR A 390 22.22 4.10 11.41
N LEU A 391 21.76 4.78 10.36
CA LEU A 391 22.54 5.75 9.63
C LEU A 391 21.86 7.12 9.64
N VAL A 392 22.63 8.15 9.95
CA VAL A 392 22.21 9.55 9.78
C VAL A 392 22.76 10.05 8.45
N VAL A 393 21.88 10.59 7.60
CA VAL A 393 22.24 11.17 6.29
C VAL A 393 21.75 12.62 6.25
N LEU A 394 22.67 13.57 6.13
CA LEU A 394 22.36 15.00 6.05
C LEU A 394 22.50 15.54 4.62
N PRO A 395 21.51 16.29 4.11
CA PRO A 395 21.62 16.98 2.83
C PRO A 395 22.52 18.22 2.96
N VAL A 396 23.44 18.43 2.01
CA VAL A 396 24.42 19.53 2.05
C VAL A 396 24.61 20.20 0.69
N GLY A 397 24.94 21.49 0.70
CA GLY A 397 25.17 22.28 -0.52
C GLY A 397 26.54 22.04 -1.16
N ASP A 398 27.55 21.69 -0.37
CA ASP A 398 28.92 21.36 -0.78
C ASP A 398 29.53 20.32 0.17
N ILE A 399 29.99 19.19 -0.39
CA ILE A 399 30.56 18.08 0.39
C ILE A 399 31.88 18.46 1.07
N TYR A 400 32.76 19.19 0.39
CA TYR A 400 34.09 19.49 0.92
C TYR A 400 34.04 20.57 1.99
N GLU A 401 33.22 21.59 1.80
CA GLU A 401 32.99 22.64 2.82
C GLU A 401 32.37 22.04 4.09
N THR A 402 31.41 21.13 3.93
CA THR A 402 30.82 20.41 5.06
C THR A 402 31.86 19.58 5.80
N ILE A 403 32.65 18.77 5.08
CA ILE A 403 33.69 17.95 5.68
C ILE A 403 34.65 18.81 6.51
N GLU A 404 35.21 19.86 5.90
CA GLU A 404 36.15 20.74 6.54
C GLU A 404 35.58 21.33 7.84
N TRP A 405 34.31 21.76 7.82
CA TRP A 405 33.65 22.27 9.00
C TRP A 405 33.51 21.21 10.10
N TYR A 406 33.11 19.97 9.79
CA TYR A 406 32.96 18.92 10.81
C TYR A 406 34.31 18.46 11.39
N GLU A 407 35.38 18.42 10.58
CA GLU A 407 36.74 18.13 11.05
C GLU A 407 37.25 19.22 12.00
N GLN A 408 37.10 20.50 11.61
CA GLN A 408 37.61 21.63 12.40
C GLN A 408 36.76 21.90 13.64
N SER A 409 35.43 21.85 13.50
CA SER A 409 34.50 22.23 14.54
C SER A 409 34.39 21.17 15.62
N LEU A 410 34.19 19.92 15.21
CA LEU A 410 33.81 18.82 16.09
C LEU A 410 34.87 17.72 16.17
N GLY A 411 35.88 17.72 15.29
CA GLY A 411 36.96 16.74 15.29
C GLY A 411 36.61 15.43 14.62
N PHE A 412 35.60 15.41 13.74
CA PHE A 412 35.31 14.21 12.94
C PHE A 412 36.47 13.89 11.99
N GLU A 413 36.55 12.63 11.58
CA GLU A 413 37.50 12.14 10.59
C GLU A 413 36.77 11.75 9.30
N THR A 414 37.28 12.22 8.16
CA THR A 414 36.79 11.79 6.86
C THR A 414 37.13 10.33 6.60
N HIS A 415 36.09 9.51 6.41
CA HIS A 415 36.25 8.08 6.15
C HIS A 415 36.08 7.72 4.68
N TYR A 416 35.20 8.42 3.96
CA TYR A 416 34.92 8.16 2.57
C TYR A 416 34.36 9.39 1.86
N ILE A 417 34.74 9.59 0.60
CA ILE A 417 34.14 10.55 -0.33
C ILE A 417 33.88 9.82 -1.64
N HIS A 418 32.66 9.89 -2.14
CA HIS A 418 32.30 9.42 -3.48
C HIS A 418 32.50 10.56 -4.48
N GLY A 419 33.28 10.34 -5.53
CA GLY A 419 33.63 11.34 -6.54
C GLY A 419 34.97 12.04 -6.26
N SER A 420 35.35 12.93 -7.18
CA SER A 420 36.57 13.72 -7.16
C SER A 420 36.26 15.13 -7.68
N GLY A 421 36.47 16.15 -6.85
CA GLY A 421 36.28 17.56 -7.23
C GLY A 421 34.87 18.09 -6.94
N ARG A 422 34.67 19.41 -7.06
CA ARG A 422 33.38 20.04 -6.73
C ARG A 422 32.41 19.99 -7.91
N ARG A 423 31.11 20.14 -7.58
CA ARG A 423 30.05 20.22 -8.59
C ARG A 423 30.32 21.38 -9.54
N GLY A 424 30.31 21.09 -10.85
CA GLY A 424 30.57 22.08 -11.90
C GLY A 424 32.04 22.17 -12.33
N GLU A 425 32.97 21.59 -11.57
CA GLU A 425 34.39 21.51 -11.92
C GLU A 425 34.75 20.17 -12.59
N GLU A 426 34.19 19.07 -12.06
CA GLU A 426 34.46 17.71 -12.51
C GLU A 426 33.18 16.98 -12.88
N LYS A 427 33.27 16.06 -13.86
CA LYS A 427 32.12 15.24 -14.27
C LYS A 427 31.72 14.23 -13.18
N ASN A 428 32.71 13.70 -12.47
CA ASN A 428 32.54 12.78 -11.36
C ASN A 428 32.73 13.52 -10.02
N TYR A 429 31.94 14.57 -9.78
CA TYR A 429 32.10 15.40 -8.60
C TYR A 429 31.67 14.71 -7.30
N ALA A 430 32.14 15.23 -6.17
CA ALA A 430 31.80 14.74 -4.85
C ALA A 430 30.31 14.97 -4.55
N ASN A 431 29.54 13.89 -4.41
CA ASN A 431 28.11 13.97 -4.10
C ASN A 431 27.69 13.18 -2.85
N TYR A 432 28.63 12.48 -2.22
CA TYR A 432 28.39 11.73 -0.98
C TYR A 432 29.66 11.61 -0.15
N ALA A 433 29.53 11.66 1.18
CA ALA A 433 30.65 11.46 2.10
C ALA A 433 30.23 10.75 3.39
N ILE A 434 31.21 10.13 4.06
CA ILE A 434 31.06 9.49 5.36
C ILE A 434 32.13 10.05 6.29
N MET A 435 31.71 10.52 7.46
CA MET A 435 32.59 10.97 8.53
C MET A 435 32.33 10.19 9.81
N LYS A 436 33.36 10.03 10.63
CA LYS A 436 33.30 9.29 11.90
C LYS A 436 33.95 10.04 13.04
N LEU A 437 33.38 9.95 14.23
CA LEU A 437 33.99 10.38 15.48
C LEU A 437 33.55 9.42 16.58
N ASP A 438 34.50 8.73 17.22
CA ASP A 438 34.22 7.66 18.18
C ASP A 438 33.23 6.62 17.61
N ASN A 439 32.01 6.56 18.17
CA ASN A 439 30.93 5.68 17.75
C ASN A 439 29.86 6.39 16.90
N ILE A 440 30.08 7.65 16.51
CA ILE A 440 29.17 8.45 15.70
C ILE A 440 29.58 8.33 14.23
N VAL A 441 28.63 7.96 13.37
CA VAL A 441 28.79 7.94 11.91
C VAL A 441 27.77 8.89 11.30
N VAL A 442 28.26 9.89 10.58
CA VAL A 442 27.42 10.84 9.83
C VAL A 442 27.73 10.71 8.36
N ARG A 443 26.68 10.62 7.55
CA ARG A 443 26.77 10.57 6.10
C ARG A 443 26.22 11.88 5.53
N PHE A 444 26.80 12.35 4.45
CA PHE A 444 26.39 13.57 3.77
C PHE A 444 26.02 13.25 2.33
N ILE A 445 24.95 13.88 1.84
CA ILE A 445 24.50 13.75 0.46
C ILE A 445 24.30 15.13 -0.15
N LEU A 446 24.78 15.35 -1.37
CA LEU A 446 24.71 16.65 -2.01
C LEU A 446 23.27 16.96 -2.44
N ASP A 447 22.78 18.17 -2.11
CA ASP A 447 21.53 18.70 -2.64
C ASP A 447 21.70 19.05 -4.13
N GLU A 448 21.08 18.26 -5.00
CA GLU A 448 21.16 18.42 -6.46
C GLU A 448 20.28 19.54 -7.01
N GLY A 449 19.49 20.25 -6.18
CA GLY A 449 18.77 21.44 -6.59
C GLY A 449 17.48 21.19 -7.39
N ASN A 450 17.27 20.00 -7.95
CA ASN A 450 16.15 19.69 -8.83
C ASN A 450 14.80 19.77 -8.06
N GLY A 451 13.96 20.70 -8.51
CA GLY A 451 12.71 21.24 -7.93
C GLY A 451 11.61 20.31 -7.39
N ASP A 452 11.87 19.04 -7.12
CA ASP A 452 10.88 18.11 -6.58
C ASP A 452 11.16 17.82 -5.09
N ILE A 453 10.55 18.62 -4.21
CA ILE A 453 10.68 18.51 -2.74
C ILE A 453 10.26 17.14 -2.19
N TYR A 454 9.63 16.30 -3.01
CA TYR A 454 9.12 14.98 -2.64
C TYR A 454 10.13 13.83 -2.85
N ARG A 455 11.25 14.05 -3.53
CA ARG A 455 12.22 12.97 -3.84
C ARG A 455 13.59 13.13 -3.22
N TRP A 456 14.00 14.36 -2.86
CA TRP A 456 15.35 14.62 -2.34
C TRP A 456 15.33 15.67 -1.21
N PRO A 457 15.96 15.38 -0.05
CA PRO A 457 16.03 16.33 1.05
C PRO A 457 16.91 17.53 0.71
N ARG A 458 16.50 18.73 1.13
CA ARG A 458 17.16 20.01 0.80
C ARG A 458 18.25 20.35 1.79
N SER A 459 19.35 20.94 1.33
CA SER A 459 20.40 21.46 2.22
C SER A 459 19.78 22.45 3.22
N GLY A 460 20.15 22.34 4.50
CA GLY A 460 19.67 23.23 5.57
C GLY A 460 18.35 22.82 6.20
N THR A 461 17.84 21.63 5.88
CA THR A 461 16.65 21.05 6.51
C THR A 461 16.97 19.92 7.50
N GLY A 462 18.23 19.53 7.60
CA GLY A 462 18.71 18.48 8.49
C GLY A 462 18.80 18.92 9.94
N TYR A 463 18.58 17.97 10.85
CA TYR A 463 18.77 18.13 12.29
C TYR A 463 19.57 16.94 12.84
N LEU A 464 20.80 17.19 13.29
CA LEU A 464 21.69 16.19 13.85
C LEU A 464 21.72 16.32 15.36
N TYR A 465 21.35 15.25 16.04
CA TYR A 465 21.32 15.19 17.50
C TYR A 465 22.49 14.38 18.03
N ILE A 466 23.38 15.00 18.81
CA ILE A 466 24.57 14.35 19.38
C ILE A 466 24.50 14.42 20.90
N ARG A 467 24.61 13.25 21.54
CA ARG A 467 24.77 13.19 22.99
C ARG A 467 26.22 13.01 23.35
N VAL A 468 26.70 13.87 24.23
CA VAL A 468 28.07 13.85 24.76
C VAL A 468 28.06 13.59 26.26
N ARG A 469 29.22 13.18 26.78
CA ARG A 469 29.39 12.94 28.22
C ARG A 469 29.42 14.23 29.02
N ASP A 470 30.08 15.26 28.48
CA ASP A 470 30.31 16.55 29.12
C ASP A 470 30.07 17.65 28.09
N VAL A 471 28.85 18.21 28.11
CA VAL A 471 28.43 19.26 27.18
C VAL A 471 29.11 20.60 27.47
N ASP A 472 29.44 20.89 28.74
CA ASP A 472 30.05 22.15 29.14
C ASP A 472 31.52 22.24 28.64
N ASP A 473 32.29 21.16 28.71
CA ASP A 473 33.66 21.10 28.16
C ASP A 473 33.67 21.26 26.64
N LEU A 474 32.74 20.60 25.93
CA LEU A 474 32.63 20.75 24.48
C LEU A 474 32.19 22.17 24.10
N TYR A 475 31.25 22.76 24.83
CA TYR A 475 30.81 24.14 24.65
C TYR A 475 31.98 25.13 24.79
N ALA A 476 32.83 24.95 25.80
CA ALA A 476 34.01 25.77 25.99
C ALA A 476 35.01 25.64 24.83
N LYS A 477 35.24 24.42 24.33
CA LYS A 477 36.10 24.16 23.16
C LYS A 477 35.55 24.81 21.89
N VAL A 478 34.25 24.74 21.68
CA VAL A 478 33.57 25.37 20.54
C VAL A 478 33.72 26.88 20.58
N ASN A 479 33.49 27.51 21.74
CA ASN A 479 33.69 28.94 21.94
C ASN A 479 35.15 29.37 21.70
N LEU A 480 36.12 28.61 22.20
CA LEU A 480 37.55 28.89 21.99
C LEU A 480 37.95 28.84 20.51
N ARG A 481 37.23 28.08 19.68
CA ARG A 481 37.44 27.98 18.24
C ARG A 481 36.66 29.03 17.44
N ASN A 482 35.88 29.90 18.10
CA ASN A 482 35.00 30.90 17.49
C ASN A 482 33.99 30.30 16.50
N ILE A 483 33.50 29.09 16.78
CA ILE A 483 32.45 28.47 15.96
C ILE A 483 31.12 29.14 16.32
N PRO A 484 30.31 29.59 15.35
CA PRO A 484 29.03 30.25 15.63
C PRO A 484 28.05 29.32 16.37
N ILE A 485 27.51 29.82 17.48
CA ILE A 485 26.51 29.13 18.30
C ILE A 485 25.15 29.78 18.01
N THR A 486 24.19 28.96 17.57
CA THR A 486 22.84 29.43 17.19
C THR A 486 21.83 29.35 18.33
N GLN A 487 22.10 28.50 19.33
CA GLN A 487 21.40 28.47 20.61
C GLN A 487 22.44 28.28 21.71
N GLU A 488 22.51 29.23 22.65
CA GLU A 488 23.41 29.18 23.79
C GLU A 488 23.14 27.95 24.67
N LEU A 489 24.16 27.53 25.42
CA LEU A 489 24.06 26.42 26.36
C LEU A 489 23.00 26.69 27.43
N GLN A 490 21.96 25.85 27.46
CA GLN A 490 20.84 26.00 28.38
C GLN A 490 20.28 24.64 28.82
N GLU A 491 19.44 24.66 29.85
CA GLU A 491 18.62 23.51 30.21
C GLU A 491 17.45 23.38 29.21
N GLU A 492 17.18 22.17 28.77
CA GLU A 492 16.11 21.86 27.84
C GLU A 492 14.79 21.60 28.56
N ASN A 493 13.68 21.56 27.82
CA ASN A 493 12.34 21.24 28.38
C ASN A 493 12.19 19.76 28.79
N TRP A 494 13.21 18.95 28.58
CA TRP A 494 13.40 17.60 29.10
C TRP A 494 14.67 17.56 29.96
N SER A 495 14.93 16.47 30.68
CA SER A 495 16.07 16.33 31.61
C SER A 495 17.44 16.30 30.90
N ALA A 496 17.82 17.39 30.24
CA ALA A 496 19.06 17.56 29.50
C ALA A 496 19.51 19.03 29.49
N ARG A 497 20.78 19.22 29.14
CA ARG A 497 21.42 20.52 28.92
C ARG A 497 22.11 20.47 27.56
N GLY A 498 21.87 21.48 26.72
CA GLY A 498 22.36 21.46 25.34
C GLY A 498 22.50 22.85 24.70
N PHE A 499 23.13 22.86 23.53
CA PHE A 499 23.34 24.04 22.69
C PHE A 499 23.26 23.64 21.20
N ASN A 500 23.08 24.62 20.31
CA ASN A 500 23.02 24.37 18.87
C ASN A 500 24.16 25.05 18.12
N LEU A 501 24.64 24.35 17.10
CA LEU A 501 25.47 24.88 16.03
C LEU A 501 24.70 24.80 14.71
N GLU A 502 25.22 25.47 13.69
CA GLU A 502 24.74 25.36 12.32
C GLU A 502 25.92 25.02 11.40
N ASP A 503 25.76 23.99 10.56
CA ASP A 503 26.76 23.65 9.55
C ASP A 503 26.71 24.62 8.35
N PRO A 504 27.70 24.62 7.44
CA PRO A 504 27.74 25.56 6.31
C PRO A 504 26.53 25.46 5.37
N SER A 505 25.80 24.35 5.41
CA SER A 505 24.60 24.12 4.61
C SER A 505 23.31 24.57 5.32
N GLY A 506 23.39 25.04 6.56
CA GLY A 506 22.25 25.47 7.37
C GLY A 506 21.63 24.37 8.23
N ASN A 507 22.22 23.17 8.29
CA ASN A 507 21.66 22.09 9.11
C ASN A 507 21.98 22.34 10.59
N VAL A 508 21.02 22.05 11.46
CA VAL A 508 21.21 22.23 12.91
C VAL A 508 21.95 21.05 13.50
N VAL A 509 22.99 21.32 14.28
CA VAL A 509 23.69 20.31 15.08
C VAL A 509 23.43 20.61 16.56
N HIS A 510 22.53 19.83 17.16
CA HIS A 510 22.19 19.92 18.58
C HIS A 510 23.07 18.99 19.39
N ILE A 511 23.70 19.52 20.44
CA ILE A 511 24.63 18.78 21.29
C ILE A 511 24.17 18.87 22.74
N GLU A 512 23.97 17.73 23.39
CA GLU A 512 23.49 17.69 24.77
C GLU A 512 24.19 16.67 25.68
N THR A 513 24.01 16.85 26.98
CA THR A 513 24.19 15.84 28.02
C THR A 513 22.88 15.67 28.79
N THR A 514 22.53 14.44 29.17
CA THR A 514 21.38 14.17 30.05
C THR A 514 21.70 14.60 31.48
N ILE A 515 20.83 15.42 32.08
CA ILE A 515 20.90 15.79 33.49
C ILE A 515 20.14 14.72 34.28
N LYS A 516 20.74 14.19 35.34
CA LYS A 516 20.09 13.19 36.22
C LYS A 516 19.24 13.83 37.30
#